data_AF-X1L4F7-F1
#
_entry.id   AF-X1L4F7-F1
#
_cell.length_a   1.000
_cell.length_b   1.000
_cell.length_c   1.000
_cell.angle_alpha   90.00
_cell.angle_beta   90.00
_cell.angle_gamma   90.00
#
_symmetry.space_group_name_H-M   'P 1'
#
loop_
_entity.id
_entity.type
_entity.pdbx_description
1 polymer ?
#
loop_
_entity_poly.entity_id
_entity_poly.type
_entity_poly.pdbx_seq_one_letter_code
_entity_poly.pdbx_strand_id
1 'polypeptide(L)'
;ERDERNSLKITLEEPEEIFITPSTSGATTTTIEPETSLSPRSRELLLTYENGTGRTGISRAVINQQGEIKGRQSELKHKFTGVFLPSRNRFLRTDADRYSKLDRKGKTEQLLQTMKLLEPRLKRLAVLVTGGVPLINGDIGLNELVPIPIMGEGMVRLISILLAIYDSPDGIILIDEIENGLHHTVMAKVWEAISQAARQSNAQIFATTHNWECVVAAHQALNASDVYDFLFHRFNLTNGEIKAVTYD
;
A
#
# COMPACT_ATOMS: atom_id res chain seq x y z
N GLU A 1 -21.74 22.70 -19.29
CA GLU A 1 -21.55 21.92 -18.05
C GLU A 1 -20.07 21.89 -17.73
N ARG A 2 -19.65 22.28 -16.51
CA ARG A 2 -18.27 22.01 -16.08
C ARG A 2 -18.19 20.51 -15.86
N ASP A 3 -17.32 19.86 -16.63
CA ASP A 3 -16.96 18.45 -16.48
C ASP A 3 -16.65 18.20 -14.99
N GLU A 4 -17.43 17.37 -14.30
CA GLU A 4 -17.27 17.04 -12.86
C GLU A 4 -16.00 16.22 -12.59
N ARG A 5 -14.95 16.42 -13.36
CA ARG A 5 -13.71 15.65 -13.30
C ARG A 5 -12.83 16.20 -12.22
N ASN A 6 -12.37 15.31 -11.35
CA ASN A 6 -11.29 15.62 -10.43
C ASN A 6 -10.00 15.82 -11.24
N SER A 7 -9.15 16.76 -10.83
CA SER A 7 -7.82 16.95 -11.41
C SER A 7 -6.74 16.81 -10.34
N LEU A 8 -5.59 16.26 -10.74
CA LEU A 8 -4.37 16.24 -9.94
C LEU A 8 -3.26 16.88 -10.75
N LYS A 9 -2.68 17.96 -10.22
CA LYS A 9 -1.49 18.60 -10.74
C LYS A 9 -0.32 18.29 -9.82
N ILE A 10 0.74 17.74 -10.39
CA ILE A 10 1.99 17.45 -9.69
C ILE A 10 3.03 18.45 -10.19
N THR A 11 3.57 19.27 -9.29
CA THR A 11 4.64 20.23 -9.62
C THR A 11 5.81 20.09 -8.67
N LEU A 12 6.99 20.41 -9.18
CA LEU A 12 8.21 20.51 -8.41
C LEU A 12 8.65 21.97 -8.45
N GLU A 13 8.57 22.65 -7.30
CA GLU A 13 8.74 24.11 -7.19
C GLU A 13 9.80 24.45 -6.13
N GLU A 14 10.26 25.70 -6.12
CA GLU A 14 11.07 26.22 -5.01
C GLU A 14 10.14 26.50 -3.81
N PRO A 15 10.49 26.08 -2.59
CA PRO A 15 9.60 26.22 -1.44
C PRO A 15 9.40 27.70 -1.08
N GLU A 16 8.14 28.15 -1.09
CA GLU A 16 7.77 29.53 -0.74
C GLU A 16 7.75 29.76 0.79
N GLU A 17 7.46 28.73 1.61
CA GLU A 17 7.40 28.81 3.08
C GLU A 17 7.86 27.50 3.75
N ILE A 18 8.51 27.59 4.93
CA ILE A 18 8.88 26.42 5.74
C ILE A 18 7.69 26.02 6.63
N PHE A 19 7.16 24.81 6.45
CA PHE A 19 6.26 24.21 7.43
C PHE A 19 7.05 23.58 8.58
N ILE A 20 7.06 24.23 9.74
CA ILE A 20 7.44 23.58 11.00
C ILE A 20 6.18 22.91 11.54
N THR A 21 5.97 21.62 11.25
CA THR A 21 5.07 20.80 12.07
C THR A 21 5.82 20.37 13.32
N PRO A 22 5.37 20.74 14.53
CA PRO A 22 6.01 20.26 15.75
C PRO A 22 5.84 18.74 15.84
N SER A 23 6.94 18.02 15.97
CA SER A 23 6.91 16.61 16.37
C SER A 23 6.38 16.54 17.78
N THR A 24 5.13 16.11 17.96
CA THR A 24 4.63 15.72 19.29
C THR A 24 5.21 14.36 19.67
N SER A 25 6.46 14.38 20.09
CA SER A 25 7.08 13.31 20.86
C SER A 25 7.36 13.86 22.25
N GLY A 26 6.75 13.25 23.27
CA GLY A 26 7.09 13.32 24.69
C GLY A 26 7.37 14.71 25.31
N ALA A 27 6.52 15.10 26.25
CA ALA A 27 6.70 16.28 27.11
C ALA A 27 8.15 16.44 27.62
N THR A 28 8.88 17.39 27.04
CA THR A 28 9.96 18.12 27.71
C THR A 28 10.03 19.51 27.09
N THR A 29 9.88 20.54 27.91
CA THR A 29 9.90 21.94 27.51
C THR A 29 11.32 22.33 27.09
N THR A 30 11.64 22.17 25.82
CA THR A 30 12.82 22.79 25.21
C THR A 30 12.32 23.88 24.30
N THR A 31 12.70 25.12 24.58
CA THR A 31 12.46 26.27 23.70
C THR A 31 13.20 25.98 22.38
N ILE A 32 12.46 25.61 21.33
CA ILE A 32 13.04 25.36 20.01
C ILE A 32 13.12 26.71 19.30
N GLU A 33 14.33 27.20 19.05
CA GLU A 33 14.55 28.34 18.18
C GLU A 33 14.15 27.98 16.74
N PRO A 34 13.44 28.85 16.00
CA PRO A 34 13.09 28.59 14.62
C PRO A 34 14.36 28.71 13.75
N GLU A 35 14.92 27.58 13.32
CA GLU A 35 15.98 27.62 12.30
C GLU A 35 15.39 27.97 10.94
N THR A 36 15.57 29.24 10.54
CA THR A 36 15.17 29.80 9.24
C THR A 36 16.22 29.62 8.14
N SER A 37 16.94 28.50 8.10
CA SER A 37 17.91 28.27 7.02
C SER A 37 17.29 27.50 5.85
N LEU A 38 16.70 28.25 4.91
CA LEU A 38 16.43 27.73 3.57
C LEU A 38 17.77 27.40 2.92
N SER A 39 17.94 26.14 2.49
CA SER A 39 18.96 25.86 1.49
C SER A 39 18.45 26.43 0.16
N PRO A 40 19.25 27.25 -0.55
CA PRO A 40 18.90 27.78 -1.87
C PRO A 40 18.77 26.70 -2.96
N ARG A 41 18.70 25.41 -2.60
CA ARG A 41 18.50 24.26 -3.49
C ARG A 41 17.42 23.29 -3.04
N SER A 42 16.67 23.59 -1.98
CA SER A 42 15.55 22.75 -1.57
C SER A 42 14.44 22.82 -2.63
N ARG A 43 13.84 21.68 -2.97
CA ARG A 43 12.68 21.59 -3.88
C ARG A 43 11.50 21.00 -3.13
N GLU A 44 10.32 21.55 -3.37
CA GLU A 44 9.05 21.06 -2.84
C GLU A 44 8.27 20.34 -3.95
N LEU A 45 7.77 19.14 -3.64
CA LEU A 45 6.78 18.45 -4.44
C LEU A 45 5.39 18.90 -3.99
N LEU A 46 4.66 19.56 -4.88
CA LEU A 46 3.28 19.96 -4.66
C LEU A 46 2.33 19.02 -5.41
N LEU A 47 1.36 18.51 -4.66
CA LEU A 47 0.24 17.73 -5.14
C LEU A 47 -1.01 18.60 -4.98
N THR A 48 -1.37 19.31 -6.04
CA THR A 48 -2.58 20.14 -6.07
C THR A 48 -3.72 19.32 -6.64
N TYR A 49 -4.71 19.03 -5.83
CA TYR A 49 -5.91 18.31 -6.23
C TYR A 49 -7.10 19.25 -6.24
N GLU A 50 -7.88 19.23 -7.31
CA GLU A 50 -9.17 19.91 -7.41
C GLU A 50 -10.25 18.83 -7.57
N ASN A 51 -11.25 18.84 -6.69
CA ASN A 51 -12.38 17.93 -6.83
C ASN A 51 -13.41 18.47 -7.84
N GLY A 52 -14.33 17.62 -8.31
CA GLY A 52 -15.39 18.02 -9.25
C GLY A 52 -16.34 19.11 -8.75
N THR A 53 -16.26 19.53 -7.47
CA THR A 53 -17.01 20.67 -6.90
C THR A 53 -16.21 21.98 -6.91
N GLY A 54 -14.97 21.97 -7.41
CA GLY A 54 -14.05 23.11 -7.44
C GLY A 54 -13.30 23.37 -6.13
N ARG A 55 -13.37 22.47 -5.14
CA ARG A 55 -12.56 22.58 -3.91
C ARG A 55 -11.17 22.08 -4.20
N THR A 56 -10.18 22.88 -3.82
CA THR A 56 -8.76 22.56 -3.98
C THR A 56 -8.14 22.12 -2.66
N GLY A 57 -7.23 21.15 -2.75
CA GLY A 57 -6.41 20.67 -1.66
C GLY A 57 -4.98 20.54 -2.11
N ILE A 58 -4.03 21.08 -1.35
CA ILE A 58 -2.62 21.01 -1.66
C ILE A 58 -1.94 20.14 -0.61
N SER A 59 -1.37 19.03 -1.05
CA SER A 59 -0.40 18.27 -0.24
C SER A 59 1.00 18.63 -0.70
N ARG A 60 1.93 18.69 0.25
CA ARG A 60 3.30 19.17 0.03
C ARG A 60 4.29 18.16 0.61
N ALA A 61 5.41 17.95 -0.08
CA ALA A 61 6.52 17.16 0.44
C ALA A 61 7.86 17.84 0.12
N VAL A 62 8.72 17.97 1.11
CA VAL A 62 10.05 18.59 1.01
C VAL A 62 11.09 17.59 1.50
N ILE A 63 12.21 17.51 0.79
CA ILE A 63 13.40 16.78 1.25
C ILE A 63 14.36 17.80 1.85
N ASN A 64 14.65 17.69 3.15
CA ASN A 64 15.61 18.58 3.80
C ASN A 64 17.06 18.20 3.46
N GLN A 65 18.03 19.01 3.92
CA GLN A 65 19.44 18.79 3.62
C GLN A 65 19.99 17.48 4.21
N GLN A 66 19.34 16.93 5.24
CA GLN A 66 19.66 15.65 5.87
C GLN A 66 19.05 14.46 5.11
N GLY A 67 18.31 14.70 4.01
CA GLY A 67 17.63 13.66 3.24
C GLY A 67 16.30 13.20 3.85
N GLU A 68 15.81 13.87 4.89
CA GLU A 68 14.53 13.56 5.51
C GLU A 68 13.39 14.15 4.68
N ILE A 69 12.37 13.32 4.44
CA ILE A 69 11.14 13.76 3.76
C ILE A 69 10.16 14.25 4.82
N LYS A 70 9.82 15.55 4.76
CA LYS A 70 8.72 16.14 5.53
C LYS A 70 7.56 16.41 4.59
N GLY A 71 6.34 16.13 5.03
CA GLY A 71 5.16 16.39 4.21
C GLY A 71 3.96 16.85 5.01
N ARG A 72 3.13 17.68 4.38
CA ARG A 72 1.83 18.09 4.89
C ARG A 72 0.77 17.61 3.92
N GLN A 73 -0.19 16.83 4.42
CA GLN A 73 -1.33 16.42 3.63
C GLN A 73 -2.41 17.51 3.64
N SER A 74 -3.15 17.59 2.54
CA SER A 74 -4.34 18.42 2.48
C SER A 74 -5.41 17.92 3.45
N GLU A 75 -6.16 18.85 4.05
CA GLU A 75 -7.36 18.53 4.83
C GLU A 75 -8.58 18.17 3.96
N LEU A 76 -8.44 18.29 2.64
CA LEU A 76 -9.51 17.92 1.73
C LEU A 76 -9.78 16.42 1.82
N LYS A 77 -10.95 16.05 2.33
CA LYS A 77 -11.36 14.65 2.41
C LYS A 77 -11.57 14.08 1.01
N HIS A 78 -10.79 13.07 0.68
CA HIS A 78 -10.98 12.27 -0.53
C HIS A 78 -12.13 11.28 -0.34
N LYS A 79 -12.82 10.93 -1.45
CA LYS A 79 -13.95 10.01 -1.42
C LYS A 79 -13.54 8.55 -1.16
N PHE A 80 -12.30 8.19 -1.47
CA PHE A 80 -11.78 6.84 -1.34
C PHE A 80 -10.37 6.86 -0.74
N THR A 81 -10.01 5.76 -0.07
CA THR A 81 -8.66 5.54 0.46
C THR A 81 -7.78 4.94 -0.62
N GLY A 82 -6.58 5.50 -0.83
CA GLY A 82 -5.56 4.94 -1.71
C GLY A 82 -4.41 4.34 -0.90
N VAL A 83 -3.98 3.12 -1.23
CA VAL A 83 -2.81 2.48 -0.64
C VAL A 83 -1.82 2.09 -1.73
N PHE A 84 -0.56 2.46 -1.58
CA PHE A 84 0.53 2.00 -2.44
C PHE A 84 1.43 1.00 -1.71
N LEU A 85 1.64 -0.16 -2.31
CA LEU A 85 2.52 -1.22 -1.86
C LEU A 85 3.70 -1.36 -2.85
N PRO A 86 4.88 -0.79 -2.55
CA PRO A 86 6.06 -0.89 -3.40
C PRO A 86 6.61 -2.32 -3.39
N SER A 87 7.45 -2.65 -4.37
CA SER A 87 8.03 -3.99 -4.52
C SER A 87 8.90 -4.45 -3.34
N ARG A 88 9.64 -3.54 -2.69
CA ARG A 88 10.68 -3.90 -1.69
C ARG A 88 10.53 -3.31 -0.29
N ASN A 89 9.78 -2.21 -0.11
CA ASN A 89 9.66 -1.62 1.23
C ASN A 89 8.61 -2.36 2.07
N ARG A 90 9.02 -2.75 3.27
CA ARG A 90 8.14 -3.40 4.25
C ARG A 90 7.59 -2.36 5.22
N PHE A 91 6.27 -2.31 5.37
CA PHE A 91 5.60 -1.40 6.30
C PHE A 91 5.11 -2.13 7.54
N LEU A 92 6.02 -2.81 8.24
CA LEU A 92 5.68 -3.75 9.33
C LEU A 92 4.80 -3.13 10.44
N ARG A 93 5.06 -1.87 10.81
CA ARG A 93 4.24 -1.14 11.78
C ARG A 93 2.83 -0.86 11.25
N THR A 94 2.72 -0.45 9.99
CA THR A 94 1.43 -0.20 9.32
C THR A 94 0.64 -1.50 9.21
N ASP A 95 1.29 -2.61 8.86
CA ASP A 95 0.65 -3.92 8.78
C ASP A 95 0.18 -4.38 10.16
N ALA A 96 0.98 -4.19 11.21
CA ALA A 96 0.56 -4.49 12.58
C ALA A 96 -0.65 -3.64 13.03
N ASP A 97 -0.72 -2.36 12.63
CA ASP A 97 -1.88 -1.50 12.89
C ASP A 97 -3.13 -1.98 12.14
N ARG A 98 -3.00 -2.28 10.85
CA ARG A 98 -4.09 -2.85 10.03
C ARG A 98 -4.59 -4.17 10.59
N TYR A 99 -3.69 -5.06 10.96
CA TYR A 99 -4.03 -6.32 11.62
C TYR A 99 -4.80 -6.07 12.92
N SER A 100 -4.31 -5.16 13.77
CA SER A 100 -4.98 -4.82 15.03
C SER A 100 -6.39 -4.26 14.81
N LYS A 101 -6.60 -3.45 13.76
CA LYS A 101 -7.95 -2.97 13.38
C LYS A 101 -8.86 -4.10 12.91
N LEU A 102 -8.33 -5.04 12.12
CA LEU A 102 -9.07 -6.20 11.64
C LEU A 102 -9.46 -7.15 12.78
N ASP A 103 -8.53 -7.37 13.72
CA ASP A 103 -8.70 -8.24 14.87
C ASP A 103 -9.75 -7.69 15.85
N ARG A 104 -9.75 -6.37 16.10
CA ARG A 104 -10.81 -5.70 16.88
C ARG A 104 -12.21 -5.89 16.29
N LYS A 105 -12.31 -6.12 14.98
CA LYS A 105 -13.59 -6.40 14.28
C LYS A 105 -13.94 -7.90 14.27
N GLY A 106 -13.08 -8.78 14.80
CA GLY A 106 -13.27 -10.22 14.78
C GLY A 106 -13.19 -10.84 13.38
N LYS A 107 -12.49 -10.20 12.44
CA LYS A 107 -12.44 -10.59 11.02
C LYS A 107 -11.09 -11.18 10.58
N THR A 108 -10.25 -11.62 11.52
CA THR A 108 -8.91 -12.18 11.24
C THR A 108 -8.93 -13.63 10.75
N GLU A 109 -10.05 -14.34 10.90
CA GLU A 109 -10.15 -15.75 10.51
C GLU A 109 -9.92 -15.96 9.01
N GLN A 110 -10.54 -15.14 8.16
CA GLN A 110 -10.35 -15.24 6.72
C GLN A 110 -8.90 -14.95 6.31
N LEU A 111 -8.27 -13.96 6.94
CA LEU A 111 -6.85 -13.68 6.75
C LEU A 111 -6.01 -14.92 7.10
N LEU A 112 -6.24 -15.52 8.26
CA LEU A 112 -5.54 -16.72 8.71
C LEU A 112 -5.69 -17.89 7.72
N GLN A 113 -6.91 -18.14 7.24
CA GLN A 113 -7.17 -19.22 6.27
C GLN A 113 -6.46 -18.97 4.94
N THR A 114 -6.43 -17.74 4.43
CA THR A 114 -5.67 -17.41 3.24
C THR A 114 -4.16 -17.57 3.45
N MET A 115 -3.62 -17.15 4.60
CA MET A 115 -2.18 -17.28 4.88
C MET A 115 -1.71 -18.74 4.93
N LYS A 116 -2.60 -19.70 5.24
CA LYS A 116 -2.30 -21.15 5.17
C LYS A 116 -2.00 -21.67 3.77
N LEU A 117 -2.31 -20.91 2.71
CA LEU A 117 -1.90 -21.25 1.35
C LEU A 117 -0.37 -21.31 1.21
N LEU A 118 0.34 -20.49 1.98
CA LEU A 118 1.80 -20.42 1.98
C LEU A 118 2.43 -21.21 3.14
N GLU A 119 1.81 -21.18 4.32
CA GLU A 119 2.27 -21.96 5.49
C GLU A 119 1.10 -22.76 6.09
N PRO A 120 0.87 -24.01 5.65
CA PRO A 120 -0.24 -24.84 6.09
C PRO A 120 -0.26 -25.13 7.60
N ARG A 121 0.89 -25.04 8.29
CA ARG A 121 0.97 -25.26 9.75
C ARG A 121 0.54 -24.04 10.56
N LEU A 122 0.25 -22.90 9.93
CA LEU A 122 -0.13 -21.68 10.62
C LEU A 122 -1.45 -21.86 11.37
N LYS A 123 -1.41 -21.78 12.69
CA LYS A 123 -2.57 -21.97 13.59
C LYS A 123 -3.21 -20.66 14.02
N ARG A 124 -2.42 -19.60 14.15
CA ARG A 124 -2.81 -18.32 14.73
C ARG A 124 -1.86 -17.22 14.29
N LEU A 125 -2.37 -15.99 14.23
CA LEU A 125 -1.58 -14.76 14.12
C LEU A 125 -1.75 -13.92 15.40
N ALA A 126 -0.71 -13.19 15.78
CA ALA A 126 -0.74 -12.27 16.91
C ALA A 126 0.25 -11.12 16.71
N VAL A 127 -0.09 -9.93 17.21
CA VAL A 127 0.84 -8.79 17.25
C VAL A 127 1.64 -8.84 18.56
N LEU A 128 2.96 -8.91 18.45
CA LEU A 128 3.87 -8.78 19.59
C LEU A 128 4.78 -7.57 19.38
N VAL A 129 5.25 -6.97 20.47
CA VAL A 129 6.19 -5.86 20.42
C VAL A 129 7.60 -6.38 20.72
N THR A 130 8.50 -6.29 19.74
CA THR A 130 9.90 -6.68 19.87
C THR A 130 10.76 -5.45 19.65
N GLY A 131 11.55 -5.04 20.65
CA GLY A 131 12.40 -3.84 20.55
C GLY A 131 11.63 -2.54 20.26
N GLY A 132 10.39 -2.41 20.74
CA GLY A 132 9.53 -1.24 20.49
C GLY A 132 8.84 -1.23 19.12
N VAL A 133 9.04 -2.24 18.30
CA VAL A 133 8.40 -2.40 16.99
C VAL A 133 7.29 -3.46 17.10
N PRO A 134 6.02 -3.11 16.81
CA PRO A 134 4.96 -4.10 16.73
C PRO A 134 5.15 -4.93 15.45
N LEU A 135 5.15 -6.25 15.60
CA LEU A 135 5.31 -7.23 14.54
C LEU A 135 4.17 -8.24 14.59
N ILE A 136 3.69 -8.65 13.43
CA ILE A 136 2.80 -9.81 13.31
C ILE A 136 3.65 -11.08 13.41
N ASN A 137 3.23 -12.00 14.26
CA ASN A 137 3.86 -13.29 14.51
C ASN A 137 2.84 -14.41 14.27
N GLY A 138 3.31 -15.54 13.73
CA GLY A 138 2.53 -16.74 13.46
C GLY A 138 2.85 -17.88 14.43
N ASP A 139 1.82 -18.61 14.84
CA ASP A 139 1.95 -19.88 15.55
C ASP A 139 2.02 -21.01 14.53
N ILE A 140 3.16 -21.69 14.43
CA ILE A 140 3.35 -22.85 13.54
C ILE A 140 3.59 -24.15 14.32
N GLY A 141 3.24 -24.18 15.61
CA GLY A 141 3.45 -25.34 16.48
C GLY A 141 4.88 -25.52 16.98
N LEU A 142 5.69 -24.44 16.98
CA LEU A 142 6.97 -24.38 17.69
C LEU A 142 6.78 -23.91 19.13
N ASN A 143 7.86 -23.85 19.91
CA ASN A 143 7.83 -23.41 21.31
C ASN A 143 7.42 -21.93 21.46
N GLU A 144 7.69 -21.10 20.45
CA GLU A 144 7.41 -19.67 20.44
C GLU A 144 6.77 -19.25 19.12
N LEU A 145 6.10 -18.09 19.13
CA LEU A 145 5.58 -17.48 17.92
C LEU A 145 6.71 -16.99 17.03
N VAL A 146 6.57 -17.19 15.72
CA VAL A 146 7.58 -16.82 14.74
C VAL A 146 7.17 -15.53 14.04
N PRO A 147 8.00 -14.48 14.03
CA PRO A 147 7.74 -13.27 13.25
C PRO A 147 7.47 -13.60 11.77
N ILE A 148 6.41 -13.01 11.19
CA ILE A 148 6.09 -13.20 9.76
C ILE A 148 7.31 -12.98 8.84
N PRO A 149 8.17 -11.96 9.04
CA PRO A 149 9.36 -11.78 8.22
C PRO A 149 10.35 -12.95 8.21
N ILE A 150 10.36 -13.77 9.27
CA ILE A 150 11.20 -14.98 9.35
C ILE A 150 10.55 -16.16 8.60
N MET A 151 9.23 -16.14 8.43
CA MET A 151 8.48 -17.17 7.70
C MET A 151 8.62 -17.07 6.17
N GLY A 152 9.17 -15.97 5.65
CA GLY A 152 9.53 -15.80 4.24
C GLY A 152 8.91 -14.56 3.57
N GLU A 153 9.49 -14.13 2.44
CA GLU A 153 9.07 -12.92 1.72
C GLU A 153 7.63 -13.02 1.22
N GLY A 154 7.22 -14.17 0.68
CA GLY A 154 5.84 -14.39 0.24
C GLY A 154 4.81 -14.22 1.36
N MET A 155 5.16 -14.59 2.60
CA MET A 155 4.29 -14.40 3.77
C MET A 155 4.12 -12.91 4.09
N VAL A 156 5.23 -12.15 4.08
CA VAL A 156 5.20 -10.70 4.26
C VAL A 156 4.37 -10.05 3.15
N ARG A 157 4.62 -10.44 1.90
CA ARG A 157 3.97 -9.85 0.74
C ARG A 157 2.45 -10.07 0.77
N LEU A 158 2.02 -11.31 0.96
CA LEU A 158 0.62 -11.67 0.96
C LEU A 158 -0.13 -11.02 2.12
N ILE A 159 0.44 -11.01 3.33
CA ILE A 159 -0.23 -10.40 4.48
C ILE A 159 -0.37 -8.89 4.30
N SER A 160 0.65 -8.19 3.78
CA SER A 160 0.58 -6.74 3.53
C SER A 160 -0.49 -6.40 2.48
N ILE A 161 -0.61 -7.21 1.41
CA ILE A 161 -1.65 -7.02 0.38
C ILE A 161 -3.05 -7.21 0.98
N LEU A 162 -3.30 -8.32 1.67
CA LEU A 162 -4.60 -8.62 2.25
C LEU A 162 -5.01 -7.59 3.30
N LEU A 163 -4.08 -7.18 4.18
CA LEU A 163 -4.33 -6.16 5.17
C LEU A 163 -4.61 -4.78 4.54
N ALA A 164 -3.93 -4.43 3.44
CA ALA A 164 -4.22 -3.20 2.71
C ALA A 164 -5.65 -3.19 2.13
N ILE A 165 -6.08 -4.33 1.57
CA ILE A 165 -7.43 -4.51 1.03
C ILE A 165 -8.49 -4.43 2.13
N TYR A 166 -8.29 -5.12 3.26
CA TYR A 166 -9.26 -5.12 4.35
C TYR A 166 -9.34 -3.81 5.14
N ASP A 167 -8.25 -3.01 5.16
CA ASP A 167 -8.24 -1.69 5.81
C ASP A 167 -8.75 -0.56 4.89
N SER A 168 -9.01 -0.85 3.61
CA SER A 168 -9.42 0.15 2.61
C SER A 168 -10.71 -0.23 1.87
N PRO A 169 -11.85 -0.38 2.56
CA PRO A 169 -13.12 -0.59 1.90
C PRO A 169 -13.45 0.58 0.96
N ASP A 170 -14.02 0.29 -0.21
CA ASP A 170 -14.31 1.25 -1.28
C ASP A 170 -13.05 1.99 -1.80
N GLY A 171 -11.88 1.41 -1.57
CA GLY A 171 -10.57 2.01 -1.83
C GLY A 171 -9.89 1.55 -3.12
N ILE A 172 -8.71 2.12 -3.36
CA ILE A 172 -7.81 1.74 -4.46
C ILE A 172 -6.51 1.22 -3.87
N ILE A 173 -6.10 0.02 -4.29
CA ILE A 173 -4.83 -0.60 -3.90
C ILE A 173 -3.92 -0.65 -5.12
N LEU A 174 -2.76 -0.03 -5.01
CA LEU A 174 -1.72 0.02 -6.03
C LEU A 174 -0.56 -0.87 -5.58
N ILE A 175 -0.27 -1.94 -6.32
CA ILE A 175 0.70 -2.96 -5.92
C ILE A 175 1.79 -3.05 -6.99
N ASP A 176 3.03 -2.77 -6.62
CA ASP A 176 4.16 -2.85 -7.54
C ASP A 176 4.89 -4.19 -7.42
N GLU A 177 5.05 -4.95 -8.52
CA GLU A 177 5.55 -6.34 -8.53
C GLU A 177 4.75 -7.23 -7.58
N ILE A 178 3.47 -7.46 -7.90
CA ILE A 178 2.54 -8.20 -7.02
C ILE A 178 3.04 -9.60 -6.64
N GLU A 179 3.75 -10.27 -7.55
CA GLU A 179 4.27 -11.62 -7.41
C GLU A 179 5.54 -11.74 -6.55
N ASN A 180 6.13 -10.62 -6.12
CA ASN A 180 7.44 -10.65 -5.48
C ASN A 180 7.46 -11.59 -4.24
N GLY A 181 8.40 -12.54 -4.23
CA GLY A 181 8.55 -13.53 -3.16
C GLY A 181 7.52 -14.68 -3.19
N LEU A 182 6.61 -14.74 -4.17
CA LEU A 182 5.63 -15.82 -4.31
C LEU A 182 6.13 -16.89 -5.29
N HIS A 183 6.02 -18.15 -4.90
CA HIS A 183 6.35 -19.28 -5.78
C HIS A 183 5.22 -19.52 -6.79
N HIS A 184 5.56 -19.89 -8.03
CA HIS A 184 4.58 -20.03 -9.12
C HIS A 184 3.47 -21.05 -8.82
N THR A 185 3.77 -22.11 -8.06
CA THR A 185 2.81 -23.17 -7.71
C THR A 185 1.63 -22.71 -6.86
N VAL A 186 1.75 -21.59 -6.15
CA VAL A 186 0.69 -21.04 -5.29
C VAL A 186 0.02 -19.82 -5.89
N MET A 187 0.54 -19.29 -6.99
CA MET A 187 0.19 -17.96 -7.49
C MET A 187 -1.27 -17.83 -7.90
N ALA A 188 -1.84 -18.86 -8.56
CA ALA A 188 -3.26 -18.87 -8.91
C ALA A 188 -4.16 -18.82 -7.67
N LYS A 189 -3.85 -19.59 -6.62
CA LYS A 189 -4.61 -19.56 -5.35
C LYS A 189 -4.45 -18.24 -4.61
N VAL A 190 -3.28 -17.61 -4.70
CA VAL A 190 -3.05 -16.28 -4.14
C VAL A 190 -3.90 -15.24 -4.88
N TRP A 191 -3.95 -15.27 -6.21
CA TRP A 191 -4.81 -14.40 -7.00
C TRP A 191 -6.30 -14.61 -6.70
N GLU A 192 -6.73 -15.86 -6.53
CA GLU A 192 -8.09 -16.18 -6.10
C GLU A 192 -8.39 -15.48 -4.76
N ALA A 193 -7.53 -15.64 -3.76
CA ALA A 193 -7.73 -15.02 -2.45
C ALA A 193 -7.69 -13.48 -2.49
N ILE A 194 -6.79 -12.89 -3.29
CA ILE A 194 -6.71 -11.44 -3.48
C ILE A 194 -7.99 -10.91 -4.14
N SER A 195 -8.47 -11.56 -5.20
CA SER A 195 -9.71 -11.16 -5.90
C SER A 195 -10.93 -11.27 -4.99
N GLN A 196 -11.03 -12.34 -4.19
CA GLN A 196 -12.10 -12.50 -3.20
C GLN A 196 -12.07 -11.39 -2.14
N ALA A 197 -10.88 -11.09 -1.58
CA ALA A 197 -10.72 -10.01 -0.62
C ALA A 197 -11.10 -8.65 -1.23
N ALA A 198 -10.67 -8.40 -2.48
CA ALA A 198 -10.98 -7.17 -3.20
C ALA A 198 -12.49 -6.97 -3.37
N ARG A 199 -13.20 -8.00 -3.83
CA ARG A 199 -14.66 -7.97 -4.01
C ARG A 199 -15.40 -7.75 -2.70
N GLN A 200 -14.99 -8.41 -1.63
CA GLN A 200 -15.60 -8.25 -0.30
C GLN A 200 -15.39 -6.85 0.29
N SER A 201 -14.24 -6.24 0.03
CA SER A 201 -13.96 -4.86 0.44
C SER A 201 -14.48 -3.82 -0.55
N ASN A 202 -15.04 -4.22 -1.71
CA ASN A 202 -15.31 -3.33 -2.83
C ASN A 202 -14.08 -2.47 -3.21
N ALA A 203 -12.89 -3.07 -3.18
CA ALA A 203 -11.63 -2.39 -3.45
C ALA A 203 -11.15 -2.67 -4.88
N GLN A 204 -10.68 -1.63 -5.58
CA GLN A 204 -10.07 -1.76 -6.89
C GLN A 204 -8.57 -1.99 -6.76
N ILE A 205 -8.06 -3.01 -7.45
CA ILE A 205 -6.63 -3.34 -7.45
C ILE A 205 -6.02 -2.96 -8.79
N PHE A 206 -4.92 -2.21 -8.75
CA PHE A 206 -3.99 -2.04 -9.86
C PHE A 206 -2.68 -2.68 -9.47
N ALA A 207 -2.21 -3.62 -10.27
CA ALA A 207 -0.99 -4.35 -10.02
C ALA A 207 -0.04 -4.25 -11.21
N THR A 208 1.25 -4.08 -10.94
CA THR A 208 2.31 -4.23 -11.95
C THR A 208 2.96 -5.60 -11.80
N THR A 209 3.44 -6.14 -12.91
CA THR A 209 4.25 -7.35 -12.94
C THR A 209 5.09 -7.33 -14.21
N HIS A 210 6.27 -7.95 -14.15
CA HIS A 210 7.07 -8.29 -15.33
C HIS A 210 7.07 -9.81 -15.59
N ASN A 211 6.30 -10.57 -14.81
CA ASN A 211 6.27 -12.02 -14.81
C ASN A 211 5.05 -12.52 -15.62
N TRP A 212 5.32 -13.25 -16.71
CA TRP A 212 4.25 -13.77 -17.57
C TRP A 212 3.44 -14.87 -16.88
N GLU A 213 4.09 -15.74 -16.10
CA GLU A 213 3.42 -16.76 -15.29
C GLU A 213 2.46 -16.13 -14.27
N CYS A 214 2.75 -14.92 -13.77
CA CYS A 214 1.85 -14.16 -12.91
C CYS A 214 0.57 -13.73 -13.63
N VAL A 215 0.71 -13.21 -14.85
CA VAL A 215 -0.44 -12.83 -15.69
C VAL A 215 -1.30 -14.06 -16.01
N VAL A 216 -0.68 -15.18 -16.37
CA VAL A 216 -1.39 -16.43 -16.65
C VAL A 216 -2.10 -16.95 -15.40
N ALA A 217 -1.45 -16.93 -14.24
CA ALA A 217 -2.04 -17.35 -12.98
C ALA A 217 -3.22 -16.46 -12.56
N ALA A 218 -3.13 -15.15 -12.79
CA ALA A 218 -4.23 -14.21 -12.57
C ALA A 218 -5.42 -14.56 -13.44
N HIS A 219 -5.20 -14.71 -14.75
CA HIS A 219 -6.26 -15.08 -15.69
C HIS A 219 -6.91 -16.42 -15.30
N GLN A 220 -6.12 -17.45 -14.97
CA GLN A 220 -6.63 -18.75 -14.53
C GLN A 220 -7.52 -18.63 -13.29
N ALA A 221 -7.08 -17.87 -12.29
CA ALA A 221 -7.83 -17.67 -11.04
C ALA A 221 -9.15 -16.93 -11.26
N LEU A 222 -9.13 -15.85 -12.06
CA LEU A 222 -10.32 -15.03 -12.29
C LEU A 222 -11.29 -15.67 -13.31
N ASN A 223 -10.78 -16.44 -14.27
CA ASN A 223 -11.62 -17.21 -15.20
C ASN A 223 -12.33 -18.40 -14.54
N ALA A 224 -11.82 -18.90 -13.42
CA ALA A 224 -12.48 -19.93 -12.61
C ALA A 224 -13.57 -19.37 -11.68
N SER A 225 -13.72 -18.05 -11.60
CA SER A 225 -14.69 -17.34 -10.77
C SER A 225 -15.97 -17.02 -11.56
N ASP A 226 -17.11 -16.88 -10.87
CA ASP A 226 -18.41 -16.54 -11.49
C ASP A 226 -18.39 -15.17 -12.19
N VAL A 227 -17.52 -14.28 -11.73
CA VAL A 227 -17.29 -12.95 -12.30
C VAL A 227 -15.87 -12.87 -12.83
N TYR A 228 -15.75 -12.47 -14.10
CA TYR A 228 -14.48 -12.12 -14.74
C TYR A 228 -14.35 -10.60 -14.80
N ASP A 229 -13.55 -10.06 -13.89
CA ASP A 229 -13.28 -8.62 -13.67
C ASP A 229 -11.79 -8.29 -13.83
N PHE A 230 -11.06 -9.11 -14.60
CA PHE A 230 -9.63 -8.94 -14.88
C PHE A 230 -9.40 -8.14 -16.15
N LEU A 231 -8.56 -7.11 -16.09
CA LEU A 231 -8.12 -6.35 -17.26
C LEU A 231 -6.59 -6.29 -17.29
N PHE A 232 -5.99 -6.59 -18.44
CA PHE A 232 -4.55 -6.61 -18.61
C PHE A 232 -4.08 -5.55 -19.62
N HIS A 233 -3.12 -4.73 -19.21
CA HIS A 233 -2.46 -3.76 -20.08
C HIS A 233 -0.99 -4.12 -20.26
N ARG A 234 -0.59 -4.43 -21.49
CA ARG A 234 0.82 -4.63 -21.86
C ARG A 234 1.41 -3.34 -22.41
N PHE A 235 2.40 -2.79 -21.73
CA PHE A 235 3.16 -1.63 -22.21
C PHE A 235 4.28 -2.08 -23.16
N ASN A 236 4.31 -1.52 -24.37
CA ASN A 236 5.35 -1.76 -25.37
C ASN A 236 6.04 -0.44 -25.74
N LEU A 237 7.35 -0.48 -25.96
CA LEU A 237 8.08 0.63 -26.57
C LEU A 237 8.04 0.47 -28.10
N THR A 238 7.42 1.42 -28.81
CA THR A 238 7.36 1.43 -30.27
C THR A 238 7.74 2.80 -30.78
N ASN A 239 8.80 2.87 -31.59
CA ASN A 239 9.35 4.13 -32.13
C ASN A 239 9.69 5.18 -31.05
N GLY A 240 10.17 4.73 -29.87
CA GLY A 240 10.52 5.62 -28.76
C GLY A 240 9.33 6.07 -27.89
N GLU A 241 8.10 5.67 -28.22
CA GLU A 241 6.90 5.96 -27.44
C GLU A 241 6.41 4.71 -26.70
N ILE A 242 5.97 4.87 -25.45
CA ILE A 242 5.32 3.80 -24.69
C ILE A 242 3.85 3.75 -25.09
N LYS A 243 3.39 2.60 -25.59
CA LYS A 243 1.99 2.34 -25.97
C LYS A 243 1.45 1.17 -25.17
N ALA A 244 0.24 1.33 -24.62
CA ALA A 244 -0.48 0.26 -23.94
C ALA A 244 -1.33 -0.53 -24.94
N VAL A 245 -1.29 -1.85 -24.85
CA VAL A 245 -2.23 -2.77 -25.52
C VAL A 245 -3.07 -3.43 -24.45
N THR A 246 -4.39 -3.33 -24.57
CA THR A 246 -5.35 -3.86 -23.60
C THR A 246 -5.89 -5.21 -24.04
N TYR A 247 -6.04 -6.12 -23.08
CA TYR A 247 -6.67 -7.43 -23.23
C TYR A 247 -7.77 -7.53 -22.16
N ASP A 248 -9.00 -7.76 -22.61
CA ASP A 248 -10.21 -7.93 -21.81
C ASP A 248 -10.78 -9.36 -21.89
#